data_AF-A0A3B9J0J9-F1
#
_entry.id   AF-A0A3B9J0J9-F1
#
_cell.length_a   1.000
_cell.length_b   1.000
_cell.length_c   1.000
_cell.angle_alpha   90.00
_cell.angle_beta   90.00
_cell.angle_gamma   90.00
#
_symmetry.space_group_name_H-M   'P 1'
#
loop_
_entity.id
_entity.type
_entity.pdbx_description
1 polymer ?
#
loop_
_entity_poly.entity_id
_entity_poly.type
_entity_poly.pdbx_seq_one_letter_code
_entity_poly.pdbx_strand_id
1 'polypeptide(L)'
;MGTSTDLTFGAAQLPPAVAQAAQQILDRIENDEVDEDLIHQLASLGPLREEALIDHRATGAVFTPYPIAQELVDLLDVGAGEIVCDPSAGSGVFLLAAAERKFQRGESVTSISKTLRGIDIDPVSIEVSRLTLKLWAASKGGQWPSTDHLVVGDGLLDVPEKWLGTCDVVIGNPPFLGQ
;
A
#
# COMPACT_ATOMS: atom_id res chain seq x y z
N MET A 1 14.37 -20.77 17.83
CA MET A 1 14.83 -21.14 16.48
C MET A 1 14.13 -20.22 15.52
N GLY A 2 14.69 -19.03 15.29
CA GLY A 2 14.10 -18.03 14.40
C GLY A 2 14.41 -18.43 12.97
N THR A 3 13.36 -18.67 12.18
CA THR A 3 13.49 -18.75 10.72
C THR A 3 13.80 -17.35 10.23
N SER A 4 15.04 -17.13 9.76
CA SER A 4 15.40 -15.97 8.94
C SER A 4 14.39 -15.92 7.80
N THR A 5 13.52 -14.92 7.82
CA THR A 5 12.50 -14.74 6.79
C THR A 5 13.19 -13.94 5.70
N ASP A 6 13.89 -14.62 4.79
CA ASP A 6 14.35 -13.99 3.57
C ASP A 6 13.10 -13.47 2.85
N LEU A 7 12.82 -12.18 3.02
CA LEU A 7 11.71 -11.48 2.40
C LEU A 7 11.98 -11.49 0.90
N THR A 8 11.46 -12.50 0.25
CA THR A 8 11.41 -12.60 -1.20
C THR A 8 10.30 -11.65 -1.66
N PHE A 9 10.68 -10.42 -1.96
CA PHE A 9 9.85 -9.46 -2.68
C PHE A 9 9.52 -10.05 -4.07
N GLY A 10 8.33 -9.77 -4.62
CA GLY A 10 7.70 -10.57 -5.68
C GLY A 10 8.46 -10.66 -7.01
N ALA A 11 7.75 -11.12 -8.06
CA ALA A 11 8.37 -11.44 -9.36
C ALA A 11 9.04 -10.25 -10.07
N ALA A 12 8.66 -9.01 -9.72
CA ALA A 12 9.29 -7.80 -10.24
C ALA A 12 10.37 -7.29 -9.28
N GLN A 13 11.54 -6.95 -9.83
CA GLN A 13 12.66 -6.43 -9.06
C GLN A 13 12.35 -5.00 -8.56
N LEU A 14 12.40 -4.81 -7.24
CA LEU A 14 12.25 -3.49 -6.64
C LEU A 14 13.40 -2.55 -7.03
N PRO A 15 13.13 -1.24 -7.22
CA PRO A 15 14.21 -0.26 -7.36
C PRO A 15 15.16 -0.29 -6.16
N PRO A 16 16.48 -0.10 -6.34
CA PRO A 16 17.45 -0.18 -5.24
C PRO A 16 17.14 0.74 -4.06
N ALA A 17 16.70 1.98 -4.33
CA ALA A 17 16.34 2.94 -3.29
C ALA A 17 15.16 2.45 -2.43
N VAL A 18 14.14 1.85 -3.06
CA VAL A 18 12.99 1.26 -2.36
C VAL A 18 13.40 0.06 -1.54
N ALA A 19 14.21 -0.85 -2.12
CA ALA A 19 14.70 -2.03 -1.41
C ALA A 19 15.53 -1.67 -0.18
N GLN A 20 16.41 -0.67 -0.31
CA GLN A 20 17.24 -0.19 0.80
C GLN A 20 16.39 0.44 1.91
N ALA A 21 15.43 1.31 1.56
CA ALA A 21 14.54 1.93 2.54
C ALA A 21 13.65 0.89 3.25
N ALA A 22 13.12 -0.08 2.51
CA ALA A 22 12.34 -1.17 3.08
C ALA A 22 13.15 -2.04 4.05
N GLN A 23 14.42 -2.31 3.73
CA GLN A 23 15.31 -3.04 4.65
C GLN A 23 15.54 -2.24 5.94
N GLN A 24 15.77 -0.93 5.85
CA GLN A 24 15.91 -0.08 7.04
C GLN A 24 14.66 -0.10 7.92
N ILE A 25 13.47 -0.05 7.31
CA ILE A 25 12.20 -0.16 8.03
C ILE A 25 12.07 -1.53 8.71
N LEU A 26 12.44 -2.61 8.01
CA LEU A 26 12.43 -3.95 8.59
C LEU A 26 13.37 -4.06 9.78
N ASP A 27 14.60 -3.59 9.66
CA ASP A 27 15.59 -3.63 10.74
C ASP A 27 15.04 -2.90 11.98
N ARG A 28 14.35 -1.77 11.81
CA ARG A 28 13.68 -1.06 12.91
C ARG A 28 12.58 -1.91 13.55
N ILE A 29 11.73 -2.55 12.75
CA ILE A 29 10.66 -3.43 13.24
C ILE A 29 11.25 -4.61 14.03
N GLU A 30 12.31 -5.23 13.53
CA GLU A 30 12.98 -6.37 14.20
C GLU A 30 13.67 -5.96 15.51
N ASN A 31 14.09 -4.71 15.63
CA ASN A 31 14.65 -4.13 16.84
C ASN A 31 13.60 -3.51 17.79
N ASP A 32 12.30 -3.69 17.52
CA ASP A 32 11.18 -3.13 18.30
C ASP A 32 11.16 -1.59 18.38
N GLU A 33 11.73 -0.93 17.36
CA GLU A 33 11.80 0.53 17.22
C GLU A 33 10.61 1.10 16.45
N VAL A 34 9.39 0.76 16.88
CA VAL A 34 8.13 1.18 16.24
C VAL A 34 7.60 2.47 16.88
N ASP A 35 7.78 3.60 16.19
CA ASP A 35 7.30 4.93 16.60
C ASP A 35 6.35 5.57 15.57
N GLU A 36 5.92 6.80 15.83
CA GLU A 36 5.03 7.57 14.95
C GLU A 36 5.68 7.87 13.59
N ASP A 37 7.01 7.96 13.51
CA ASP A 37 7.72 8.25 12.26
C ASP A 37 7.70 7.06 11.29
N LEU A 38 7.51 5.84 11.79
CA LEU A 38 7.50 4.63 10.97
C LEU A 38 6.42 4.69 9.87
N ILE A 39 5.25 5.28 10.14
CA ILE A 39 4.19 5.39 9.13
C ILE A 39 4.60 6.30 7.97
N HIS A 40 5.36 7.36 8.26
CA HIS A 40 5.88 8.28 7.25
C HIS A 40 7.01 7.64 6.43
N GLN A 41 7.81 6.78 7.05
CA GLN A 41 8.82 5.97 6.34
C GLN A 41 8.18 4.91 5.43
N LEU A 42 7.12 4.25 5.90
CA LEU A 42 6.34 3.34 5.06
C LEU A 42 5.76 4.08 3.85
N ALA A 43 5.16 5.25 4.08
CA ALA A 43 4.61 6.05 2.99
C ALA A 43 5.67 6.61 2.02
N SER A 44 6.92 6.76 2.46
CA SER A 44 8.02 7.26 1.61
C SER A 44 8.55 6.23 0.60
N LEU A 45 8.15 4.96 0.70
CA LEU A 45 8.46 3.95 -0.33
C LEU A 45 7.84 4.30 -1.69
N GLY A 46 6.67 4.97 -1.69
CA GLY A 46 6.01 5.43 -2.91
C GLY A 46 6.80 6.50 -3.69
N PRO A 47 7.19 7.62 -3.09
CA PRO A 47 8.05 8.62 -3.71
C PRO A 47 9.37 8.04 -4.24
N LEU A 48 10.01 7.14 -3.48
CA LEU A 48 11.24 6.48 -3.93
C LEU A 48 11.01 5.60 -5.17
N ARG A 49 9.84 4.97 -5.27
CA ARG A 49 9.43 4.23 -6.47
C ARG A 49 9.21 5.16 -7.66
N GLU A 50 8.53 6.28 -7.42
CA GLU A 50 8.27 7.30 -8.43
C GLU A 50 9.58 7.83 -8.98
N GLU A 51 10.49 8.32 -8.13
CA GLU A 51 11.82 8.85 -8.49
C GLU A 51 12.67 7.89 -9.35
N ALA A 52 12.43 6.58 -9.23
CA ALA A 52 13.11 5.56 -10.03
C ALA A 52 12.51 5.37 -11.44
N LEU A 53 11.37 5.99 -11.77
CA LEU A 53 10.80 5.97 -13.12
C LEU A 53 11.65 6.83 -14.06
N ILE A 54 12.01 6.24 -15.20
CA ILE A 54 12.80 6.92 -16.24
C ILE A 54 11.95 8.00 -16.95
N ASP A 55 10.62 7.84 -17.01
CA ASP A 55 9.70 8.77 -17.65
C ASP A 55 8.41 8.99 -16.84
N HIS A 56 8.46 9.88 -15.85
CA HIS A 56 7.28 10.23 -15.03
C HIS A 56 6.15 10.90 -15.83
N ARG A 57 6.46 11.49 -16.99
CA ARG A 57 5.48 12.24 -17.78
C ARG A 57 4.62 11.32 -18.65
N ALA A 58 5.19 10.21 -19.12
CA ALA A 58 4.45 9.24 -19.92
C ALA A 58 3.41 8.45 -19.12
N THR A 59 3.58 8.29 -17.81
CA THR A 59 2.66 7.53 -16.95
C THR A 59 1.50 8.36 -16.42
N GLY A 60 1.64 9.70 -16.39
CA GLY A 60 0.65 10.58 -15.74
C GLY A 60 0.52 10.34 -14.23
N ALA A 61 1.45 9.59 -13.63
CA ALA A 61 1.43 9.24 -12.22
C ALA A 61 1.69 10.49 -11.37
N VAL A 62 0.78 10.74 -10.41
CA VAL A 62 0.90 11.84 -9.46
C VAL A 62 0.92 11.26 -8.06
N PHE A 63 2.04 11.47 -7.37
CA PHE A 63 2.19 11.03 -5.99
C PHE A 63 1.21 11.79 -5.07
N THR A 64 0.48 11.04 -4.24
CA THR A 64 -0.36 11.61 -3.19
C THR A 64 0.42 11.63 -1.87
N PRO A 65 0.70 12.81 -1.28
CA PRO A 65 1.34 12.90 0.02
C PRO A 65 0.51 12.19 1.11
N TYR A 66 1.17 11.47 2.01
CA TYR A 66 0.50 10.73 3.08
C TYR A 66 -0.49 11.56 3.91
N PRO A 67 -0.19 12.80 4.33
CA PRO A 67 -1.16 13.62 5.07
C PRO A 67 -2.46 13.86 4.29
N ILE A 68 -2.39 13.98 2.97
CA ILE A 68 -3.58 14.13 2.11
C ILE A 68 -4.38 12.82 2.06
N ALA A 69 -3.69 11.68 1.89
CA ALA A 69 -4.34 10.37 1.91
C ALA A 69 -5.02 10.10 3.26
N GLN A 70 -4.36 10.45 4.37
CA GLN A 70 -4.89 10.34 5.72
C GLN A 70 -6.13 11.21 5.91
N GLU A 71 -6.08 12.49 5.52
CA GLU A 71 -7.21 13.41 5.66
C GLU A 71 -8.43 12.94 4.86
N LEU A 72 -8.22 12.47 3.62
CA LEU A 72 -9.31 11.94 2.79
C LEU A 72 -9.92 10.66 3.37
N VAL A 73 -9.10 9.74 3.90
CA VAL A 73 -9.59 8.54 4.60
C VAL A 73 -10.38 8.92 5.87
N ASP A 74 -9.92 9.93 6.60
CA ASP A 74 -10.60 10.42 7.80
C ASP A 74 -11.97 11.04 7.47
N LEU A 75 -12.06 11.79 6.37
CA LEU A 75 -13.31 12.38 5.88
C LEU A 75 -14.35 11.33 5.45
N LEU A 76 -13.90 10.20 4.91
CA LEU A 76 -14.77 9.10 4.51
C LEU A 76 -15.29 8.26 5.69
N ASP A 77 -14.75 8.47 6.90
CA ASP A 77 -15.17 7.78 8.11
C ASP A 77 -15.16 6.24 8.00
N VAL A 78 -14.16 5.67 7.30
CA VAL A 78 -14.07 4.23 7.00
C VAL A 78 -14.29 3.36 8.24
N GLY A 79 -15.41 2.63 8.24
CA GLY A 79 -15.91 1.81 9.34
C GLY A 79 -15.23 0.46 9.47
N ALA A 80 -15.51 -0.23 10.58
CA ALA A 80 -14.97 -1.57 10.83
C ALA A 80 -15.51 -2.59 9.82
N GLY A 81 -14.63 -3.42 9.24
CA GLY A 81 -15.02 -4.45 8.28
C GLY A 81 -15.41 -3.94 6.88
N GLU A 82 -15.53 -2.63 6.67
CA GLU A 82 -15.76 -2.05 5.34
C GLU A 82 -14.61 -2.37 4.39
N ILE A 83 -14.96 -2.72 3.15
CA ILE A 83 -14.04 -3.05 2.08
C ILE A 83 -13.65 -1.77 1.35
N VAL A 84 -12.36 -1.44 1.41
CA VAL A 84 -11.76 -0.26 0.77
C VAL A 84 -11.05 -0.69 -0.51
N CYS A 85 -11.34 0.00 -1.61
CA CYS A 85 -10.77 -0.26 -2.92
C CYS A 85 -10.10 0.97 -3.52
N ASP A 86 -8.86 0.82 -3.97
CA ASP A 86 -8.16 1.80 -4.80
C ASP A 86 -8.00 1.26 -6.24
N PRO A 87 -8.73 1.81 -7.23
CA PRO A 87 -8.67 1.35 -8.62
C PRO A 87 -7.45 1.86 -9.40
N SER A 88 -6.57 2.63 -8.75
CA SER A 88 -5.33 3.17 -9.30
C SER A 88 -4.29 3.23 -8.17
N ALA A 89 -4.03 2.07 -7.58
CA ALA A 89 -3.44 1.97 -6.25
C ALA A 89 -2.02 2.52 -6.15
N GLY A 90 -1.28 2.57 -7.27
CA GLY A 90 0.14 2.90 -7.28
C GLY A 90 0.88 2.13 -6.19
N SER A 91 1.68 2.86 -5.41
CA SER A 91 2.42 2.32 -4.26
C SER A 91 1.60 2.15 -2.97
N GLY A 92 0.27 2.33 -3.03
CA GLY A 92 -0.65 1.93 -1.96
C GLY A 92 -0.87 2.95 -0.84
N VAL A 93 -0.61 4.24 -1.04
CA VAL A 93 -0.67 5.25 0.03
C VAL A 93 -2.06 5.40 0.66
N PHE A 94 -3.13 5.33 -0.14
CA PHE A 94 -4.50 5.35 0.37
C PHE A 94 -4.85 4.08 1.14
N LEU A 95 -4.38 2.92 0.68
CA LEU A 95 -4.59 1.64 1.37
C LEU A 95 -3.83 1.59 2.70
N LEU A 96 -2.62 2.17 2.76
CA LEU A 96 -1.87 2.34 4.01
C LEU A 96 -2.62 3.24 4.98
N ALA A 97 -3.11 4.40 4.52
CA ALA A 97 -3.89 5.32 5.34
C ALA A 97 -5.18 4.66 5.88
N ALA A 98 -5.90 3.91 5.03
CA ALA A 98 -7.07 3.14 5.42
C ALA A 98 -6.73 2.04 6.45
N ALA A 99 -5.61 1.34 6.25
CA ALA A 99 -5.15 0.31 7.17
C ALA A 99 -4.86 0.90 8.56
N GLU A 100 -4.09 1.98 8.61
CA GLU A 100 -3.76 2.68 9.85
C GLU A 100 -5.01 3.19 10.55
N ARG A 101 -5.94 3.79 9.80
CA ARG A 101 -7.19 4.31 10.36
C ARG A 101 -8.05 3.22 11.00
N LYS A 102 -8.23 2.09 10.29
CA LYS A 102 -8.96 0.93 10.81
C LYS A 102 -8.29 0.34 12.05
N PHE A 103 -6.96 0.27 12.07
CA PHE A 103 -6.21 -0.21 13.23
C PHE A 103 -6.37 0.70 14.45
N GLN A 104 -6.30 2.02 14.26
CA GLN A 104 -6.56 3.01 15.32
C GLN A 104 -7.98 2.92 15.89
N ARG A 105 -8.94 2.39 15.12
CA ARG A 105 -10.31 2.09 15.55
C ARG A 105 -10.46 0.72 16.23
N GLY A 106 -9.36 -0.02 16.41
CA GLY A 106 -9.32 -1.30 17.13
C GLY A 106 -9.55 -2.52 16.24
N GLU A 107 -9.53 -2.39 14.91
CA GLU A 107 -9.56 -3.56 14.03
C GLU A 107 -8.23 -4.33 14.07
N SER A 108 -8.30 -5.66 14.04
CA SER A 108 -7.10 -6.50 13.95
C SER A 108 -6.44 -6.40 12.57
N VAL A 109 -5.10 -6.48 12.54
CA VAL A 109 -4.30 -6.54 11.29
C VAL A 109 -4.82 -7.61 10.32
N THR A 110 -5.21 -8.78 10.84
CA THR A 110 -5.77 -9.87 10.03
C THR A 110 -7.12 -9.52 9.39
N SER A 111 -7.99 -8.78 10.09
CA SER A 111 -9.25 -8.29 9.54
C SER A 111 -8.98 -7.27 8.44
N ILE A 112 -8.16 -6.26 8.76
CA ILE A 112 -7.83 -5.14 7.88
C ILE A 112 -7.27 -5.67 6.55
N SER A 113 -6.31 -6.58 6.59
CA SER A 113 -5.66 -7.14 5.39
C SER A 113 -6.61 -7.82 4.41
N LYS A 114 -7.78 -8.30 4.87
CA LYS A 114 -8.81 -8.93 4.03
C LYS A 114 -9.77 -7.92 3.39
N THR A 115 -9.77 -6.68 3.88
CA THR A 115 -10.70 -5.62 3.48
C THR A 115 -10.07 -4.57 2.57
N LEU A 116 -8.77 -4.68 2.27
CA LEU A 116 -8.07 -3.76 1.38
C LEU A 116 -7.95 -4.38 -0.02
N ARG A 117 -8.28 -3.60 -1.04
CA ARG A 117 -8.21 -4.00 -2.46
C ARG A 117 -7.52 -2.90 -3.26
N GLY A 118 -6.64 -3.30 -4.16
CA GLY A 118 -5.90 -2.36 -5.00
C GLY A 118 -5.64 -2.95 -6.36
N ILE A 119 -5.76 -2.14 -7.40
CA ILE A 119 -5.33 -2.50 -8.75
C ILE A 119 -4.54 -1.35 -9.35
N ASP A 120 -3.46 -1.67 -10.05
CA ASP A 120 -2.66 -0.71 -10.80
C ASP A 120 -1.99 -1.40 -11.99
N ILE A 121 -1.79 -0.63 -13.07
CA ILE A 121 -1.20 -1.13 -14.31
C ILE A 121 0.31 -1.35 -14.17
N ASP A 122 0.97 -0.63 -13.25
CA ASP A 122 2.41 -0.77 -13.01
C ASP A 122 2.69 -1.92 -12.03
N PRO A 123 3.29 -3.04 -12.50
CA PRO A 123 3.62 -4.17 -11.65
C PRO A 123 4.57 -3.81 -10.50
N VAL A 124 5.49 -2.86 -10.72
CA VAL A 124 6.46 -2.50 -9.68
C VAL A 124 5.77 -1.70 -8.58
N SER A 125 4.87 -0.77 -8.92
CA SER A 125 4.08 -0.03 -7.93
C SER A 125 3.21 -0.96 -7.08
N ILE A 126 2.61 -1.99 -7.67
CA ILE A 126 1.90 -3.02 -6.91
C ILE A 126 2.84 -3.78 -5.96
N GLU A 127 4.05 -4.15 -6.38
CA GLU A 127 5.02 -4.76 -5.45
C GLU A 127 5.39 -3.84 -4.28
N VAL A 128 5.53 -2.54 -4.52
CA VAL A 128 5.78 -1.54 -3.47
C VAL A 128 4.57 -1.42 -2.54
N SER A 129 3.35 -1.45 -3.07
CA SER A 129 2.11 -1.48 -2.28
C SER A 129 2.02 -2.72 -1.39
N ARG A 130 2.31 -3.90 -1.95
CA ARG A 130 2.38 -5.18 -1.21
C ARG A 130 3.39 -5.11 -0.07
N LEU A 131 4.58 -4.58 -0.35
CA LEU A 131 5.64 -4.43 0.63
C LEU A 131 5.25 -3.47 1.76
N THR A 132 4.69 -2.31 1.40
CA THR A 132 4.24 -1.28 2.33
C THR A 132 3.22 -1.84 3.32
N LEU A 133 2.18 -2.54 2.83
CA LEU A 133 1.16 -3.15 3.70
C LEU A 133 1.70 -4.31 4.55
N LYS A 134 2.65 -5.09 4.03
CA LYS A 134 3.28 -6.17 4.79
C LYS A 134 4.14 -5.64 5.93
N LEU A 135 4.96 -4.63 5.69
CA LEU A 135 5.77 -3.99 6.73
C LEU A 135 4.89 -3.27 7.77
N TRP A 136 3.81 -2.63 7.33
CA TRP A 136 2.80 -2.08 8.25
C TRP A 136 2.18 -3.18 9.14
N ALA A 137 1.77 -4.31 8.54
CA ALA A 137 1.19 -5.42 9.30
C ALA A 137 2.20 -6.05 10.28
N ALA A 138 3.47 -6.11 9.89
CA ALA A 138 4.56 -6.56 10.74
C ALA A 138 4.79 -5.60 11.92
N SER A 139 4.79 -4.29 11.69
CA SER A 139 5.01 -3.30 12.75
C SER A 139 3.85 -3.20 13.75
N LYS A 140 2.62 -3.47 13.32
CA LYS A 140 1.43 -3.38 14.20
C LYS A 140 1.06 -4.68 14.90
N GLY A 141 1.38 -5.84 14.30
CA GLY A 141 0.92 -7.14 14.81
C GLY A 141 1.89 -8.30 14.63
N GLY A 142 3.10 -8.06 14.11
CA GLY A 142 4.07 -9.13 13.82
C GLY A 142 3.58 -10.10 12.74
N GLN A 143 2.68 -9.67 11.86
CA GLN A 143 2.04 -10.52 10.86
C GLN A 143 2.53 -10.20 9.44
N TRP A 144 2.56 -11.23 8.60
CA TRP A 144 2.89 -11.15 7.17
C TRP A 144 1.69 -11.63 6.34
N PRO A 145 0.64 -10.81 6.18
CA PRO A 145 -0.59 -11.23 5.52
C PRO A 145 -0.37 -11.49 4.02
N SER A 146 -1.27 -12.30 3.43
CA SER A 146 -1.37 -12.40 1.98
C SER A 146 -1.79 -11.04 1.40
N THR A 147 -1.27 -10.74 0.20
CA THR A 147 -1.58 -9.52 -0.55
C THR A 147 -2.20 -9.83 -1.91
N ASP A 148 -2.93 -10.95 -2.02
CA ASP A 148 -3.61 -11.40 -3.25
C ASP A 148 -4.73 -10.45 -3.71
N HIS A 149 -5.13 -9.50 -2.85
CA HIS A 149 -6.09 -8.45 -3.15
C HIS A 149 -5.45 -7.19 -3.77
N LEU A 150 -4.13 -7.18 -3.93
CA LEU A 150 -3.41 -6.20 -4.74
C LEU A 150 -3.11 -6.85 -6.09
N VAL A 151 -3.64 -6.30 -7.18
CA VAL A 151 -3.63 -6.92 -8.51
C VAL A 151 -2.89 -6.01 -9.48
N VAL A 152 -2.10 -6.63 -10.38
CA VAL A 152 -1.53 -5.92 -11.53
C VAL A 152 -2.53 -6.02 -12.67
N GLY A 153 -2.96 -4.88 -13.21
CA GLY A 153 -3.91 -4.83 -14.32
C GLY A 153 -4.42 -3.42 -14.59
N ASP A 154 -5.08 -3.22 -15.72
CA ASP A 154 -5.73 -1.98 -16.06
C ASP A 154 -6.97 -1.77 -15.16
N GLY A 155 -6.96 -0.72 -14.32
CA GLY A 155 -8.08 -0.41 -13.41
C GLY A 155 -9.41 -0.10 -14.10
N LEU A 156 -9.43 0.10 -15.42
CA LEU A 156 -10.65 0.27 -16.23
C LEU A 156 -11.16 -1.05 -16.83
N LEU A 157 -10.29 -2.04 -17.05
CA LEU A 157 -10.60 -3.23 -17.83
C LEU A 157 -10.46 -4.54 -17.03
N ASP A 158 -9.52 -4.60 -16.10
CA ASP A 158 -9.05 -5.82 -15.45
C ASP A 158 -9.46 -5.91 -13.97
N VAL A 159 -10.39 -5.06 -13.52
CA VAL A 159 -10.94 -5.14 -12.16
C VAL A 159 -11.58 -6.52 -11.97
N PRO A 160 -11.18 -7.32 -10.94
CA PRO A 160 -11.76 -8.63 -10.70
C PRO A 160 -13.29 -8.55 -10.55
N GLU A 161 -14.04 -9.37 -11.30
CA GLU A 161 -15.52 -9.35 -11.28
C GLU A 161 -16.10 -9.47 -9.86
N LYS A 162 -15.45 -10.28 -9.00
CA LYS A 162 -15.80 -10.46 -7.58
C LYS A 162 -15.73 -9.18 -6.74
N TRP A 163 -15.11 -8.10 -7.24
CA TRP A 163 -15.04 -6.81 -6.56
C TRP A 163 -16.23 -5.92 -6.91
N LEU A 164 -16.83 -6.08 -8.10
CA LEU A 164 -17.90 -5.21 -8.58
C LEU A 164 -19.13 -5.29 -7.67
N GLY A 165 -19.57 -4.13 -7.15
CA GLY A 165 -20.71 -4.03 -6.23
C GLY A 165 -20.46 -4.60 -4.82
N THR A 166 -19.20 -4.87 -4.45
CA THR A 166 -18.85 -5.44 -3.13
C THR A 166 -17.86 -4.58 -2.34
N CYS A 167 -17.46 -3.43 -2.87
CA CYS A 167 -16.63 -2.45 -2.16
C CYS A 167 -17.54 -1.42 -1.50
N ASP A 168 -17.31 -1.14 -0.22
CA ASP A 168 -18.06 -0.16 0.54
C ASP A 168 -17.48 1.24 0.32
N VAL A 169 -16.16 1.33 0.17
CA VAL A 169 -15.42 2.57 -0.04
C VAL A 169 -14.52 2.45 -1.26
N VAL A 170 -14.57 3.43 -2.15
CA VAL A 170 -13.63 3.57 -3.28
C VAL A 170 -12.87 4.88 -3.10
N ILE A 171 -11.54 4.79 -3.02
CA ILE A 171 -10.65 5.93 -2.80
C ILE A 171 -9.35 5.72 -3.57
N GLY A 172 -8.88 6.76 -4.24
CA GLY A 172 -7.65 6.71 -5.03
C GLY A 172 -7.36 8.06 -5.68
N ASN A 173 -6.19 8.16 -6.31
CA ASN A 173 -5.82 9.31 -7.13
C ASN A 173 -5.49 8.83 -8.55
N PRO A 174 -6.50 8.68 -9.43
CA PRO A 174 -6.27 8.21 -10.79
C PRO A 174 -5.41 9.21 -11.59
N PRO A 175 -4.65 8.74 -12.59
CA PRO A 175 -3.73 9.59 -13.36
C PRO A 175 -4.47 10.69 -14.14
N PHE A 176 -3.84 11.87 -14.25
CA PHE A 176 -4.36 12.99 -15.03
C PHE A 176 -3.70 13.00 -16.42
N LEU A 177 -4.28 12.31 -17.40
CA LEU A 177 -3.83 12.37 -18.79
C LEU A 177 -4.72 13.34 -19.58
N GLY A 178 -4.22 14.57 -19.78
CA GLY A 178 -4.80 15.57 -20.67
C GLY A 178 -5.38 16.81 -19.98
N GLN A 179 -4.58 17.87 -19.93
CA GLN A 179 -5.02 19.26 -20.13
C GLN A 179 -4.14 19.88 -21.21
#